data_AF-A0A3B6JFA1-F1
#
_entry.id   AF-A0A3B6JFA1-F1
#
_cell.length_a   1.000
_cell.length_b   1.000
_cell.length_c   1.000
_cell.angle_alpha   90.00
_cell.angle_beta   90.00
_cell.angle_gamma   90.00
#
_symmetry.space_group_name_H-M   'P 1'
#
loop_
_entity.id
_entity.type
_entity.pdbx_description
1 polymer ?
#
loop_
_entity_poly.entity_id
_entity_poly.type
_entity_poly.pdbx_seq_one_letter_code
_entity_poly.pdbx_strand_id
1 'polypeptide(L)'
;MASFPLASAARSLPTIASHLPAAATTRSVSIPASPVPAAKNAASCSLSTRSRRRPTVRRNAAETYVPGSGKYIAPDYLVKKVSAKQLEELVRGERKVPLIVDFYATWCGPCVLMAQDIETLAVEYEDSALFVKVDTDEEYEFARDMQVRGLPTLYFFSPDQGKDAVRTEGLIPIEMVRNIIENEL
;
A
#
# COMPACT_ATOMS: atom_id res chain seq x y z
N MET A 1 -49.77 15.24 -36.91
CA MET A 1 -50.27 16.49 -36.31
C MET A 1 -51.00 16.13 -35.02
N ALA A 2 -50.32 16.24 -33.89
CA ALA A 2 -50.92 16.25 -32.55
C ALA A 2 -49.91 16.95 -31.64
N SER A 3 -50.07 18.27 -31.52
CA SER A 3 -49.38 19.14 -30.58
C SER A 3 -50.07 19.04 -29.23
N PHE A 4 -49.34 18.99 -28.11
CA PHE A 4 -49.72 19.47 -26.76
C PHE A 4 -48.55 19.21 -25.76
N PRO A 5 -48.43 19.94 -24.64
CA PRO A 5 -47.42 20.98 -24.49
C PRO A 5 -46.33 20.71 -23.44
N LEU A 6 -45.24 21.48 -23.55
CA LEU A 6 -44.16 21.68 -22.57
C LEU A 6 -44.71 22.24 -21.25
N ALA A 7 -44.53 21.53 -20.14
CA ALA A 7 -44.72 22.06 -18.79
C ALA A 7 -43.35 22.35 -18.16
N SER A 8 -43.01 23.63 -18.14
CA SER A 8 -41.87 24.22 -17.44
C SER A 8 -42.19 24.30 -15.94
N ALA A 9 -41.41 23.62 -15.10
CA ALA A 9 -41.47 23.75 -13.66
C ALA A 9 -40.11 24.26 -13.15
N ALA A 10 -39.96 25.58 -13.14
CA ALA A 10 -38.90 26.27 -12.42
C ALA A 10 -39.12 26.09 -10.92
N ARG A 11 -38.24 25.33 -10.25
CA ARG A 11 -38.17 25.28 -8.79
C ARG A 11 -37.08 26.22 -8.30
N SER A 12 -37.55 27.21 -7.55
CA SER A 12 -36.81 28.27 -6.87
C SER A 12 -35.74 27.72 -5.93
N LEU A 13 -34.51 28.20 -6.06
CA LEU A 13 -33.42 27.96 -5.12
C LEU A 13 -33.61 28.85 -3.88
N PRO A 14 -33.49 28.34 -2.64
CA PRO A 14 -33.45 29.18 -1.46
C PRO A 14 -32.06 29.82 -1.31
N THR A 15 -32.04 31.14 -1.21
CA THR A 15 -30.89 32.00 -0.87
C THR A 15 -30.43 31.70 0.56
N ILE A 16 -29.28 31.05 0.73
CA ILE A 16 -28.69 30.81 2.06
C ILE A 16 -27.75 31.98 2.37
N ALA A 17 -28.09 32.69 3.44
CA ALA A 17 -27.42 33.85 3.96
C ALA A 17 -25.99 33.56 4.43
N SER A 18 -25.10 34.47 4.06
CA SER A 18 -23.73 34.62 4.54
C SER A 18 -23.71 34.98 6.02
N HIS A 19 -23.31 34.03 6.86
CA HIS A 19 -22.88 34.31 8.23
C HIS A 19 -21.41 33.94 8.41
N LEU A 20 -20.57 34.99 8.39
CA LEU A 20 -19.20 35.00 8.89
C LEU A 20 -19.25 34.99 10.43
N PRO A 21 -18.52 34.09 11.12
CA PRO A 21 -18.09 34.32 12.48
C PRO A 21 -16.62 34.75 12.53
N ALA A 22 -16.37 35.65 13.47
CA ALA A 22 -15.15 36.40 13.68
C ALA A 22 -14.09 35.63 14.48
N ALA A 23 -12.86 36.14 14.35
CA ALA A 23 -11.77 36.10 15.33
C ALA A 23 -11.18 34.72 15.70
N ALA A 24 -10.20 34.30 14.90
CA ALA A 24 -9.16 33.37 15.33
C ALA A 24 -8.31 34.01 16.44
N THR A 25 -8.50 33.55 17.69
CA THR A 25 -7.54 33.80 18.78
C THR A 25 -6.44 32.75 18.68
N THR A 26 -5.29 33.15 18.14
CA THR A 26 -4.06 32.38 18.10
C THR A 26 -3.50 32.26 19.51
N ARG A 27 -3.79 31.14 20.18
CA ARG A 27 -3.14 30.80 21.45
C ARG A 27 -1.81 30.12 21.14
N SER A 28 -0.76 30.94 21.12
CA SER A 28 0.64 30.52 20.99
C SER A 28 1.02 29.60 22.16
N VAL A 29 1.17 28.31 21.89
CA VAL A 29 1.75 27.35 22.84
C VAL A 29 3.26 27.34 22.62
N SER A 30 3.97 28.03 23.51
CA SER A 30 5.42 28.03 23.62
C SER A 30 5.88 26.67 24.16
N ILE A 31 6.51 25.85 23.32
CA ILE A 31 7.16 24.60 23.75
C ILE A 31 8.59 24.95 24.19
N PRO A 32 8.97 24.77 25.47
CA PRO A 32 10.34 24.96 25.91
C PRO A 32 11.23 23.83 25.39
N ALA A 33 12.37 24.22 24.79
CA ALA A 33 13.44 23.32 24.37
C ALA A 33 14.12 22.69 25.61
N SER A 34 14.02 21.37 25.73
CA SER A 34 14.79 20.61 26.72
C SER A 34 16.24 20.44 26.25
N PRO A 35 17.23 20.60 27.15
CA PRO A 35 18.65 20.55 26.81
C PRO A 35 19.15 19.11 26.59
N VAL A 36 19.86 18.89 25.49
CA VAL A 36 20.64 17.68 25.20
C VAL A 36 21.94 17.73 26.00
N PRO A 37 22.25 16.76 26.88
CA PRO A 37 23.57 16.68 27.48
C PRO A 37 24.58 16.11 26.48
N ALA A 38 25.62 16.91 26.22
CA ALA A 38 26.80 16.51 25.48
C ALA A 38 27.79 15.76 26.37
N ALA A 39 28.37 14.71 25.77
CA ALA A 39 29.73 14.21 25.95
C ALA A 39 30.14 13.59 27.31
N LYS A 40 30.66 12.36 27.23
CA LYS A 40 32.09 11.99 27.40
C LYS A 40 32.20 10.50 27.71
N ASN A 41 32.93 9.75 26.87
CA ASN A 41 34.10 8.99 27.30
C ASN A 41 34.71 8.21 26.13
N ALA A 42 35.89 8.69 25.72
CA ALA A 42 36.87 7.91 24.99
C ALA A 42 37.50 6.92 25.97
N ALA A 43 37.47 5.62 25.65
CA ALA A 43 38.28 4.61 26.32
C ALA A 43 38.94 3.72 25.27
N SER A 44 40.27 3.73 25.34
CA SER A 44 41.31 3.00 24.61
C SER A 44 40.88 1.87 23.65
N CYS A 45 41.24 2.09 22.38
CA CYS A 45 41.38 1.07 21.36
C CYS A 45 42.61 0.20 21.65
N SER A 46 42.42 -0.97 22.26
CA SER A 46 43.47 -2.00 22.33
C SER A 46 43.35 -2.92 21.12
N LEU A 47 44.19 -2.71 20.11
CA LEU A 47 44.37 -3.61 18.98
C LEU A 47 44.78 -4.99 19.50
N SER A 48 43.85 -5.94 19.51
CA SER A 48 44.16 -7.37 19.55
C SER A 48 44.00 -7.93 18.15
N THR A 49 45.12 -8.01 17.43
CA THR A 49 45.25 -8.76 16.17
C THR A 49 45.05 -10.25 16.42
N ARG A 50 43.80 -10.71 16.52
CA ARG A 50 43.48 -12.13 16.48
C ARG A 50 42.92 -12.47 15.11
N SER A 51 43.79 -12.99 14.26
CA SER A 51 43.47 -13.65 12.99
C SER A 51 42.27 -14.59 13.18
N ARG A 52 41.10 -14.17 12.69
CA ARG A 52 39.94 -15.05 12.58
C ARG A 52 40.06 -15.79 11.26
N ARG A 53 40.58 -17.01 11.32
CA ARG A 53 40.44 -17.99 10.23
C ARG A 53 38.95 -18.16 9.92
N ARG A 54 38.58 -17.93 8.67
CA ARG A 54 37.22 -18.04 8.14
C ARG A 54 36.84 -19.54 8.14
N PRO A 55 35.78 -19.98 8.84
CA PRO A 55 35.35 -21.37 8.76
C PRO A 55 34.80 -21.64 7.36
N THR A 56 35.40 -22.59 6.63
CA THR A 56 34.87 -23.09 5.36
C THR A 56 33.77 -24.11 5.66
N VAL A 57 32.55 -23.64 5.88
CA VAL A 57 31.38 -24.53 5.90
C VAL A 57 31.01 -24.83 4.44
N ARG A 58 31.14 -26.11 4.07
CA ARG A 58 30.72 -26.67 2.78
C ARG A 58 29.21 -26.42 2.61
N ARG A 59 28.81 -25.72 1.56
CA ARG A 59 27.39 -25.65 1.16
C ARG A 59 27.05 -26.91 0.38
N ASN A 60 26.30 -27.81 1.00
CA ASN A 60 25.41 -28.69 0.24
C ASN A 60 24.20 -27.84 -0.18
N ALA A 61 23.84 -27.95 -1.45
CA ALA A 61 22.65 -27.33 -2.03
C ALA A 61 21.42 -28.14 -1.63
N ALA A 62 20.45 -27.46 -1.00
CA ALA A 62 19.05 -27.83 -0.74
C ALA A 62 18.68 -27.45 0.70
N GLU A 63 18.55 -26.16 0.97
CA GLU A 63 17.94 -25.70 2.23
C GLU A 63 17.04 -24.50 1.92
N THR A 64 15.74 -24.78 1.92
CA THR A 64 14.64 -23.85 1.71
C THR A 64 14.37 -23.06 2.99
N TYR A 65 14.39 -21.74 2.85
CA TYR A 65 13.90 -20.64 3.69
C TYR A 65 14.17 -20.63 5.23
N VAL A 66 14.98 -19.66 5.65
CA VAL A 66 15.07 -19.13 7.03
C VAL A 66 15.03 -17.60 6.96
N PRO A 67 14.10 -16.89 7.63
CA PRO A 67 14.01 -15.43 7.55
C PRO A 67 15.08 -14.80 8.44
N GLY A 68 15.93 -13.95 7.86
CA GLY A 68 16.97 -13.26 8.64
C GLY A 68 18.13 -12.63 7.85
N SER A 69 18.19 -12.76 6.52
CA SER A 69 19.23 -12.08 5.74
C SER A 69 18.71 -11.62 4.38
N GLY A 70 18.70 -10.30 4.19
CA GLY A 70 18.31 -9.64 2.95
C GLY A 70 18.92 -10.30 1.71
N LYS A 71 18.07 -10.97 0.96
CA LYS A 71 18.26 -11.35 -0.44
C LYS A 71 16.92 -11.18 -1.13
N TYR A 72 16.91 -10.41 -2.21
CA TYR A 72 15.75 -10.21 -3.08
C TYR A 72 15.16 -11.57 -3.44
N ILE A 73 13.94 -11.80 -2.96
CA ILE A 73 13.10 -12.91 -3.37
C ILE A 73 12.90 -12.76 -4.88
N ALA A 74 12.96 -13.87 -5.63
CA ALA A 74 12.70 -13.83 -7.06
C ALA A 74 11.34 -13.14 -7.26
N PRO A 75 11.24 -12.11 -8.12
CA PRO A 75 10.24 -11.06 -7.95
C PRO A 75 8.79 -11.53 -8.04
N ASP A 76 8.49 -12.73 -8.55
CA ASP A 76 7.16 -13.04 -9.07
C ASP A 76 6.57 -14.40 -8.63
N TYR A 77 7.10 -15.07 -7.60
CA TYR A 77 6.57 -16.42 -7.27
C TYR A 77 5.22 -16.41 -6.54
N LEU A 78 4.96 -15.43 -5.66
CA LEU A 78 3.73 -15.39 -4.85
C LEU A 78 2.76 -14.30 -5.32
N VAL A 79 3.30 -13.10 -5.57
CA VAL A 79 2.51 -11.95 -6.04
C VAL A 79 2.82 -11.71 -7.50
N LYS A 80 1.92 -12.15 -8.37
CA LYS A 80 2.13 -12.08 -9.82
C LYS A 80 2.01 -10.64 -10.32
N LYS A 81 2.99 -10.21 -11.12
CA LYS A 81 2.87 -8.97 -11.92
C LYS A 81 1.83 -9.19 -13.02
N VAL A 82 0.84 -8.31 -13.09
CA VAL A 82 -0.22 -8.34 -14.11
C VAL A 82 -0.24 -7.03 -14.92
N SER A 83 -0.62 -7.12 -16.19
CA SER A 83 -0.85 -5.95 -17.03
C SER A 83 -2.23 -5.35 -16.78
N ALA A 84 -2.46 -4.12 -17.25
CA ALA A 84 -3.74 -3.43 -17.12
C ALA A 84 -4.92 -4.29 -17.63
N LYS A 85 -4.78 -4.88 -18.82
CA LYS A 85 -5.81 -5.73 -19.43
C LYS A 85 -6.13 -6.97 -18.60
N GLN A 86 -5.10 -7.63 -18.07
CA GLN A 86 -5.28 -8.81 -17.22
C GLN A 86 -6.01 -8.44 -15.92
N LEU A 87 -5.66 -7.30 -15.34
CA LEU A 87 -6.33 -6.85 -14.13
C LEU A 87 -7.79 -6.47 -14.39
N GLU A 88 -8.10 -5.78 -15.50
CA GLU A 88 -9.48 -5.50 -15.89
C GLU A 88 -10.32 -6.78 -16.05
N GLU A 89 -9.74 -7.82 -16.63
CA GLU A 89 -10.41 -9.12 -16.75
C GLU A 89 -10.66 -9.77 -15.38
N LEU A 90 -9.70 -9.70 -14.45
CA LEU A 90 -9.86 -10.22 -13.08
C LEU A 90 -10.90 -9.43 -12.27
N VAL A 91 -10.96 -8.11 -12.46
CA VAL A 91 -11.91 -7.22 -11.78
C VAL A 91 -13.32 -7.32 -12.39
N ARG A 92 -13.46 -7.64 -13.68
CA ARG A 92 -14.78 -7.85 -14.31
C ARG A 92 -15.30 -9.27 -14.15
N GLY A 93 -14.41 -10.25 -14.06
CA GLY A 93 -14.75 -11.66 -13.93
C GLY A 93 -15.35 -12.02 -12.57
N GLU A 94 -16.02 -13.17 -12.51
CA GLU A 94 -16.50 -13.76 -11.26
C GLU A 94 -15.31 -14.12 -10.37
N ARG A 95 -15.33 -13.62 -9.13
CA ARG A 95 -14.29 -13.85 -8.12
C ARG A 95 -14.84 -14.79 -7.05
N LYS A 96 -14.11 -15.86 -6.76
CA LYS A 96 -14.42 -16.78 -5.65
C LYS A 96 -13.78 -16.33 -4.34
N VAL A 97 -12.67 -15.63 -4.44
CA VAL A 97 -11.86 -15.11 -3.33
C VAL A 97 -11.61 -13.63 -3.54
N PRO A 98 -11.35 -12.85 -2.48
CA PRO A 98 -11.03 -11.44 -2.61
C PRO A 98 -9.76 -11.25 -3.44
N LEU A 99 -9.71 -10.15 -4.19
CA LEU A 99 -8.56 -9.79 -5.03
C LEU A 99 -7.91 -8.54 -4.45
N ILE A 100 -6.62 -8.64 -4.12
CA ILE A 100 -5.80 -7.54 -3.61
C ILE A 100 -4.80 -7.14 -4.69
N VAL A 101 -4.76 -5.85 -5.00
CA VAL A 101 -3.91 -5.28 -6.04
C VAL A 101 -2.95 -4.28 -5.42
N ASP A 102 -1.65 -4.52 -5.55
CA ASP A 102 -0.58 -3.60 -5.15
C ASP A 102 -0.06 -2.80 -6.34
N PHE A 103 -0.35 -1.50 -6.36
CA PHE A 103 0.23 -0.57 -7.31
C PHE A 103 1.57 -0.06 -6.78
N TYR A 104 2.64 -0.36 -7.50
CA TYR A 104 4.01 -0.08 -7.10
C TYR A 104 4.85 0.50 -8.24
N ALA A 105 6.05 0.96 -7.91
CA ALA A 105 7.09 1.27 -8.88
C ALA A 105 8.45 0.79 -8.36
N THR A 106 9.38 0.50 -9.27
CA THR A 106 10.69 -0.09 -8.91
C THR A 106 11.62 0.87 -8.16
N TRP A 107 11.42 2.18 -8.32
CA TRP A 107 12.16 3.24 -7.63
C TRP A 107 11.54 3.65 -6.29
N CYS A 108 10.37 3.10 -5.93
CA CYS A 108 9.64 3.44 -4.73
C CYS A 108 10.15 2.65 -3.52
N GLY A 109 10.93 3.31 -2.66
CA GLY A 109 11.46 2.71 -1.43
C GLY A 109 10.38 2.11 -0.50
N PRO A 110 9.31 2.83 -0.15
CA PRO A 110 8.22 2.29 0.67
C PRO A 110 7.52 1.08 0.04
N CYS A 111 7.44 1.01 -1.28
CA CYS A 111 6.82 -0.11 -1.99
C CYS A 111 7.61 -1.42 -1.80
N VAL A 112 8.94 -1.34 -1.70
CA VAL A 112 9.79 -2.52 -1.41
C VAL A 112 9.54 -3.09 -0.02
N LEU A 113 9.16 -2.25 0.95
CA LEU A 113 8.76 -2.70 2.28
C LEU A 113 7.37 -3.33 2.24
N MET A 114 6.41 -2.65 1.60
CA MET A 114 5.04 -3.17 1.42
C MET A 114 5.04 -4.53 0.72
N ALA A 115 5.87 -4.72 -0.30
CA ALA A 115 5.95 -5.98 -1.04
C ALA A 115 6.29 -7.18 -0.13
N GLN A 116 7.13 -7.00 0.90
CA GLN A 116 7.46 -8.06 1.86
C GLN A 116 6.27 -8.42 2.76
N ASP A 117 5.51 -7.41 3.18
CA ASP A 117 4.30 -7.62 3.98
C ASP A 117 3.21 -8.31 3.14
N ILE A 118 3.03 -7.89 1.88
CA ILE A 118 2.08 -8.50 0.95
C ILE A 118 2.48 -9.93 0.58
N GLU A 119 3.76 -10.23 0.37
CA GLU A 119 4.23 -11.60 0.14
C GLU A 119 3.97 -12.50 1.35
N THR A 120 4.14 -11.98 2.56
CA THR A 120 3.81 -12.73 3.79
C THR A 120 2.32 -13.06 3.84
N LEU A 121 1.46 -12.10 3.54
CA LEU A 121 0.01 -12.31 3.47
C LEU A 121 -0.38 -13.24 2.31
N ALA A 122 0.31 -13.18 1.17
CA ALA A 122 0.04 -14.08 0.05
C ALA A 122 0.29 -15.55 0.41
N VAL A 123 1.26 -15.83 1.30
CA VAL A 123 1.45 -17.18 1.87
C VAL A 123 0.36 -17.53 2.88
N GLU A 124 -0.01 -16.60 3.77
CA GLU A 124 -1.05 -16.83 4.78
C GLU A 124 -2.43 -17.10 4.16
N TYR A 125 -2.73 -16.46 3.03
CA TYR A 125 -4.04 -16.48 2.36
C TYR A 125 -4.00 -17.18 0.99
N GLU A 126 -3.04 -18.08 0.73
CA GLU A 126 -2.81 -18.72 -0.58
C GLU A 126 -4.10 -19.27 -1.24
N ASP A 127 -5.00 -19.86 -0.44
CA ASP A 127 -6.28 -20.42 -0.89
C ASP A 127 -7.50 -19.49 -0.66
N SER A 128 -7.33 -18.40 0.08
CA SER A 128 -8.43 -17.55 0.57
C SER A 128 -8.43 -16.13 0.02
N ALA A 129 -7.33 -15.67 -0.61
CA ALA A 129 -7.26 -14.40 -1.31
C ALA A 129 -6.23 -14.44 -2.46
N LEU A 130 -6.48 -13.65 -3.51
CA LEU A 130 -5.60 -13.52 -4.65
C LEU A 130 -4.82 -12.20 -4.58
N PHE A 131 -3.50 -12.26 -4.61
CA PHE A 131 -2.63 -11.08 -4.61
C PHE A 131 -1.98 -10.89 -5.97
N VAL A 132 -2.08 -9.68 -6.51
CA VAL A 132 -1.41 -9.27 -7.76
C VAL A 132 -0.77 -7.91 -7.58
N LYS A 133 0.22 -7.60 -8.42
CA LYS A 133 0.89 -6.29 -8.43
C LYS A 133 0.89 -5.69 -9.81
N VAL A 134 0.80 -4.36 -9.87
CA VAL A 134 0.83 -3.57 -11.11
C VAL A 134 1.92 -2.53 -11.01
N ASP A 135 2.80 -2.54 -12.02
CA ASP A 135 3.86 -1.55 -12.13
C ASP A 135 3.31 -0.28 -12.79
N THR A 136 3.28 0.83 -12.04
CA THR A 136 2.70 2.08 -12.52
C THR A 136 3.56 2.81 -13.54
N ASP A 137 4.86 2.48 -13.65
CA ASP A 137 5.71 3.05 -14.69
C ASP A 137 5.40 2.40 -16.06
N GLU A 138 5.07 1.11 -16.06
CA GLU A 138 4.69 0.38 -17.28
C GLU A 138 3.23 0.64 -17.67
N GLU A 139 2.32 0.73 -16.69
CA GLU A 139 0.87 0.85 -16.91
C GLU A 139 0.36 2.24 -16.46
N TYR A 140 1.04 3.31 -16.88
CA TYR A 140 0.80 4.68 -16.40
C TYR A 140 -0.63 5.18 -16.60
N GLU A 141 -1.17 5.04 -17.81
CA GLU A 141 -2.53 5.51 -18.14
C GLU A 141 -3.58 4.75 -17.31
N PHE A 142 -3.40 3.45 -17.15
CA PHE A 142 -4.30 2.62 -16.35
C PHE A 142 -4.23 2.99 -14.86
N ALA A 143 -3.03 3.18 -14.31
CA ALA A 143 -2.86 3.64 -12.93
C ALA A 143 -3.54 5.01 -12.71
N ARG A 144 -3.45 5.93 -13.68
CA ARG A 144 -4.14 7.23 -13.64
C ARG A 144 -5.66 7.06 -13.64
N ASP A 145 -6.20 6.21 -14.51
CA ASP A 145 -7.63 5.98 -14.64
C ASP A 145 -8.21 5.27 -13.38
N MET A 146 -7.42 4.39 -12.77
CA MET A 146 -7.65 3.82 -11.44
C MET A 146 -7.37 4.83 -10.29
N GLN A 147 -7.16 6.11 -10.59
CA GLN A 147 -6.92 7.17 -9.60
C GLN A 147 -5.77 6.89 -8.61
N VAL A 148 -4.73 6.17 -9.03
CA VAL A 148 -3.51 5.96 -8.24
C VAL A 148 -2.74 7.28 -8.19
N ARG A 149 -2.79 7.95 -7.04
CA ARG A 149 -2.24 9.31 -6.85
C ARG A 149 -0.92 9.32 -6.08
N GLY A 150 -0.58 8.20 -5.45
CA GLY A 150 0.65 7.98 -4.70
C GLY A 150 0.96 6.49 -4.60
N LEU A 151 2.18 6.17 -4.21
CA LEU A 151 2.66 4.80 -4.08
C LEU A 151 3.15 4.52 -2.65
N PRO A 152 2.99 3.27 -2.15
CA PRO A 152 2.15 2.22 -2.73
C PRO A 152 0.66 2.58 -2.64
N THR A 153 -0.17 2.00 -3.50
CA THR A 153 -1.64 2.06 -3.36
C THR A 153 -2.17 0.65 -3.45
N LEU A 154 -2.98 0.24 -2.46
CA LEU A 154 -3.66 -1.05 -2.47
C LEU A 154 -5.12 -0.87 -2.81
N TYR A 155 -5.63 -1.76 -3.66
CA TYR A 155 -7.06 -1.95 -3.89
C TYR A 155 -7.47 -3.34 -3.41
N PHE A 156 -8.62 -3.40 -2.74
CA PHE A 156 -9.21 -4.62 -2.22
C PHE A 156 -10.59 -4.80 -2.86
N PHE A 157 -10.72 -5.84 -3.66
CA PHE A 157 -11.95 -6.19 -4.35
C PHE A 157 -12.62 -7.37 -3.66
N SER A 158 -13.86 -7.19 -3.22
CA SER A 158 -14.66 -8.28 -2.65
C SER A 158 -14.99 -9.34 -3.72
N PRO A 159 -15.18 -10.61 -3.32
CA PRO A 159 -15.81 -11.62 -4.17
C PRO A 159 -17.19 -11.18 -4.68
N ASP A 160 -17.92 -10.41 -3.86
CA ASP A 160 -19.20 -9.83 -4.23
C ASP A 160 -19.01 -8.62 -5.16
N GLN A 161 -19.52 -8.71 -6.39
CA GLN A 161 -19.45 -7.63 -7.40
C GLN A 161 -20.29 -6.41 -7.01
N GLY A 162 -21.23 -6.55 -6.07
CA GLY A 162 -22.07 -5.45 -5.58
C GLY A 162 -21.40 -4.57 -4.53
N LYS A 163 -20.27 -5.00 -3.96
CA LYS A 163 -19.49 -4.20 -3.01
C LYS A 163 -18.43 -3.38 -3.74
N ASP A 164 -18.35 -2.10 -3.37
CA ASP A 164 -17.29 -1.21 -3.84
C ASP A 164 -15.92 -1.67 -3.34
N ALA A 165 -14.89 -1.42 -4.15
CA ALA A 165 -13.52 -1.72 -3.76
C ALA A 165 -13.03 -0.78 -2.66
N VAL A 166 -12.35 -1.33 -1.66
CA VAL A 166 -11.67 -0.53 -0.64
C VAL A 166 -10.31 -0.11 -1.18
N ARG A 167 -9.91 1.14 -0.94
CA ARG A 167 -8.62 1.69 -1.36
C ARG A 167 -7.83 2.24 -0.18
N THR A 168 -6.55 1.92 -0.12
CA THR A 168 -5.60 2.53 0.82
C THR A 168 -4.40 3.09 0.09
N GLU A 169 -3.94 4.26 0.50
CA GLU A 169 -2.78 4.92 -0.09
C GLU A 169 -1.65 5.02 0.95
N GLY A 170 -0.42 4.82 0.50
CA GLY A 170 0.79 4.86 1.33
C GLY A 170 1.12 3.53 2.01
N LEU A 171 2.25 3.53 2.73
CA LEU A 171 2.69 2.37 3.51
C LEU A 171 1.81 2.22 4.75
N ILE A 172 1.05 1.13 4.81
CA ILE A 172 0.22 0.73 5.95
C ILE A 172 0.79 -0.53 6.64
N PRO A 173 0.57 -0.71 7.95
CA PRO A 173 1.00 -1.93 8.64
C PRO A 173 0.29 -3.19 8.13
N ILE A 174 0.99 -4.32 8.14
CA ILE A 174 0.45 -5.64 7.75
C ILE A 174 -0.88 -5.98 8.45
N GLU A 175 -1.03 -5.62 9.73
CA GLU A 175 -2.27 -5.83 10.50
C GLU A 175 -3.46 -5.07 9.91
N MET A 176 -3.24 -3.88 9.34
CA MET A 176 -4.32 -3.12 8.71
C MET A 176 -4.79 -3.83 7.43
N VAL A 177 -3.86 -4.34 6.62
CA VAL A 177 -4.18 -5.13 5.42
C VAL A 177 -5.00 -6.36 5.81
N ARG A 178 -4.58 -7.09 6.85
CA ARG A 178 -5.32 -8.23 7.42
C ARG A 178 -6.74 -7.86 7.83
N ASN A 179 -6.89 -6.78 8.60
CA ASN A 179 -8.20 -6.33 9.06
C ASN A 179 -9.14 -5.98 7.90
N ILE A 180 -8.63 -5.39 6.81
CA ILE A 180 -9.45 -5.08 5.63
C ILE A 180 -9.92 -6.38 4.96
N ILE A 181 -9.01 -7.35 4.78
CA ILE A 181 -9.34 -8.65 4.18
C ILE A 181 -10.41 -9.38 4.98
N GLU A 182 -10.36 -9.34 6.30
CA GLU A 182 -11.25 -10.11 7.18
C GLU A 182 -12.59 -9.44 7.46
N ASN A 183 -12.65 -8.11 7.50
CA ASN A 183 -13.84 -7.39 7.96
C ASN A 183 -14.61 -6.66 6.85
N GLU A 184 -13.95 -6.28 5.76
CA GLU A 184 -14.56 -5.43 4.71
C GLU A 184 -14.96 -6.23 3.46
N LEU A 185 -14.24 -7.32 3.15
CA LEU A 185 -14.41 -8.09 1.91
C LEU A 185 -15.46 -9.19 2.04
#